data_AF-A0A0F9RT48-F1
#
_entry.id   AF-A0A0F9RT48-F1
#
_cell.length_a   1.000
_cell.length_b   1.000
_cell.length_c   1.000
_cell.angle_alpha   90.00
_cell.angle_beta   90.00
_cell.angle_gamma   90.00
#
_symmetry.space_group_name_H-M   'P 1'
#
loop_
_entity.id
_entity.type
_entity.pdbx_description
1 polymer ?
#
loop_
_entity_poly.entity_id
_entity_poly.type
_entity_poly.pdbx_seq_one_letter_code
_entity_poly.pdbx_strand_id
1 'polypeptide(L)'
;MTILSKETERKRAQFTQEIIDSIRNAPAYCSFYSHVFNRLAALGLQRKAKKEGLFGNEDWSNLENRDMLLRKIEKFIVKQLFKL
;
A
#
# COMPACT_ATOMS: atom_id res chain seq x y z
N MET A 1 19.96 -14.27 12.04
CA MET A 1 18.59 -14.58 11.60
C MET A 1 17.67 -14.24 12.77
N THR A 2 17.07 -13.06 12.81
CA THR A 2 16.13 -12.69 13.89
C THR A 2 14.82 -13.42 13.65
N ILE A 3 14.57 -14.45 14.47
CA ILE A 3 13.28 -15.15 14.51
C ILE A 3 12.26 -14.11 14.98
N LEU A 4 11.42 -13.62 14.06
CA LEU A 4 10.28 -12.79 14.40
C LEU A 4 9.32 -13.67 15.20
N SER A 5 8.90 -13.19 16.38
CA SER A 5 7.87 -13.90 17.13
C SER A 5 6.59 -13.98 16.29
N LYS A 6 5.85 -15.09 16.38
CA LYS A 6 4.54 -15.26 15.71
C LYS A 6 3.59 -14.08 15.97
N GLU A 7 3.70 -13.46 17.14
CA GLU A 7 2.95 -12.25 17.51
C GLU A 7 3.35 -11.04 16.66
N THR A 8 4.65 -10.87 16.39
CA THR A 8 5.14 -9.77 15.54
C THR A 8 4.65 -9.95 14.11
N GLU A 9 4.72 -11.17 13.55
CA GLU A 9 4.18 -11.46 12.22
C GLU A 9 2.67 -11.17 12.13
N ARG A 10 1.91 -11.56 13.15
CA ARG A 10 0.47 -11.29 13.23
C ARG A 10 0.17 -9.78 13.26
N LYS A 11 0.87 -9.01 14.10
CA LYS A 11 0.71 -7.54 14.16
C LYS A 11 1.05 -6.87 12.84
N ARG A 12 2.08 -7.36 12.14
CA ARG A 12 2.48 -6.88 10.80
C ARG A 12 1.41 -7.15 9.74
N ALA A 13 0.84 -8.36 9.74
CA ALA A 13 -0.26 -8.73 8.85
C ALA A 13 -1.51 -7.87 9.10
N GLN A 14 -1.90 -7.70 10.39
CA GLN A 14 -3.02 -6.85 10.79
C GLN A 14 -2.82 -5.40 10.33
N PHE A 15 -1.65 -4.82 10.60
CA PHE A 15 -1.34 -3.45 10.20
C PHE A 15 -1.39 -3.27 8.67
N THR A 16 -0.89 -4.25 7.91
CA THR A 16 -0.94 -4.21 6.44
C THR A 16 -2.37 -4.26 5.94
N GLN A 17 -3.18 -5.16 6.51
CA GLN A 17 -4.58 -5.30 6.16
C GLN A 17 -5.36 -4.01 6.43
N GLU A 18 -5.13 -3.36 7.58
CA GLU A 18 -5.76 -2.08 7.92
C GLU A 18 -5.44 -0.98 6.90
N ILE A 19 -4.20 -0.91 6.41
CA ILE A 19 -3.81 0.06 5.38
C ILE A 19 -4.54 -0.25 4.06
N ILE A 20 -4.56 -1.52 3.64
CA ILE A 20 -5.20 -1.94 2.39
C ILE A 20 -6.71 -1.73 2.43
N ASP A 21 -7.35 -2.08 3.53
CA ASP A 21 -8.79 -1.85 3.73
C ASP A 21 -9.10 -0.36 3.73
N SER A 22 -8.24 0.46 4.32
CA SER A 22 -8.38 1.91 4.26
C SER A 22 -8.27 2.45 2.84
N ILE A 23 -7.38 1.88 2.02
CA ILE A 23 -7.22 2.26 0.60
C ILE A 23 -8.42 1.78 -0.23
N ARG A 24 -8.92 0.56 0.02
CA ARG A 24 -10.10 0.00 -0.65
C ARG A 24 -11.36 0.82 -0.35
N ASN A 25 -11.53 1.26 0.88
CA ASN A 25 -12.67 2.05 1.32
C ASN A 25 -12.47 3.56 1.12
N ALA A 26 -11.72 3.95 0.08
CA ALA A 26 -11.54 5.35 -0.31
C ALA A 26 -12.91 6.04 -0.49
N PRO A 27 -13.13 7.23 0.10
CA PRO A 27 -14.36 7.98 -0.10
C PRO A 27 -14.57 8.33 -1.58
N ALA A 28 -15.82 8.32 -2.05
CA ALA A 28 -16.17 8.53 -3.46
C ALA A 28 -15.76 9.92 -4.02
N TYR A 29 -15.58 10.92 -3.14
CA TYR A 29 -15.12 12.26 -3.53
C TYR A 29 -13.60 12.35 -3.74
N CYS A 30 -12.84 11.32 -3.37
CA CYS A 30 -11.38 11.28 -3.48
C CYS A 30 -10.96 10.36 -4.63
N SER A 31 -10.08 10.84 -5.51
CA SER A 31 -9.48 9.96 -6.52
C SER A 31 -8.66 8.86 -5.85
N PHE A 32 -8.74 7.65 -6.40
CA PHE A 32 -8.01 6.49 -5.88
C PHE A 32 -6.50 6.77 -5.78
N TYR A 33 -5.93 7.44 -6.80
CA TYR A 33 -4.55 7.92 -6.79
C TYR A 33 -4.22 8.80 -5.57
N SER A 34 -5.01 9.86 -5.35
CA SER A 34 -4.74 10.82 -4.27
C SER A 34 -4.86 10.17 -2.91
N HIS A 35 -5.84 9.27 -2.75
CA HIS A 35 -6.03 8.51 -1.52
C HIS A 35 -4.83 7.60 -1.21
N VAL A 36 -4.35 6.84 -2.20
CA VAL A 36 -3.17 5.99 -2.07
C VAL A 36 -1.93 6.83 -1.77
N PHE A 37 -1.72 7.92 -2.50
CA PHE A 37 -0.59 8.82 -2.30
C PHE A 37 -0.56 9.37 -0.87
N ASN A 38 -1.69 9.87 -0.37
CA ASN A 38 -1.81 10.40 0.99
C ASN A 38 -1.59 9.32 2.06
N ARG A 39 -2.08 8.09 1.83
CA ARG A 39 -1.83 6.96 2.75
C ARG A 39 -0.35 6.58 2.80
N LEU A 40 0.33 6.51 1.66
CA LEU A 40 1.77 6.26 1.63
C LEU A 40 2.58 7.42 2.20
N ALA A 41 2.12 8.66 2.06
CA ALA A 41 2.73 9.83 2.67
C ALA A 41 2.62 9.80 4.21
N ALA A 42 1.45 9.41 4.75
CA ALA A 42 1.25 9.24 6.18
C ALA A 42 2.16 8.15 6.79
N LEU A 43 2.56 7.16 5.98
CA LEU A 43 3.52 6.11 6.36
C LEU A 43 4.99 6.51 6.12
N GLY A 44 5.27 7.70 5.61
CA GLY A 44 6.62 8.15 5.24
C GLY A 44 7.22 7.41 4.04
N LEU A 45 6.39 6.70 3.25
CA LEU A 45 6.81 5.85 2.13
C LEU A 45 6.76 6.56 0.77
N GLN A 46 6.25 7.78 0.69
CA GLN A 46 6.04 8.52 -0.56
C GLN A 46 7.31 8.64 -1.41
N ARG A 47 8.47 8.91 -0.79
CA ARG A 47 9.75 9.04 -1.51
C ARG A 47 10.22 7.71 -2.09
N LYS A 48 9.97 6.60 -1.37
CA LYS A 48 10.32 5.25 -1.84
C LYS A 48 9.39 4.80 -2.95
N ALA A 49 8.09 5.04 -2.80
CA ALA A 49 7.09 4.75 -3.82
C ALA A 49 7.41 5.47 -5.14
N LYS A 50 7.82 6.73 -5.08
CA LYS A 50 8.26 7.49 -6.25
C LYS A 50 9.52 6.90 -6.88
N LYS A 51 10.53 6.52 -6.08
CA LYS A 51 11.76 5.90 -6.58
C LYS A 51 11.51 4.55 -7.26
N GLU A 52 10.58 3.75 -6.75
CA GLU A 52 10.21 2.45 -7.33
C GLU A 52 9.20 2.58 -8.49
N GLY A 53 8.83 3.80 -8.89
CA GLY A 53 7.86 4.01 -9.97
C GLY A 53 6.48 3.42 -9.64
N LEU A 54 6.11 3.33 -8.35
CA LEU A 54 4.81 2.76 -7.94
C LEU A 54 3.64 3.46 -8.62
N PHE A 55 3.80 4.76 -8.87
CA PHE A 55 2.81 5.65 -9.47
C PHE A 55 2.98 5.87 -10.99
N GLY A 56 3.93 5.19 -11.63
CA GLY A 56 4.25 5.41 -13.03
C GLY A 56 3.43 4.53 -13.97
N ASN A 57 2.84 5.15 -15.00
CA ASN A 57 2.27 4.51 -16.21
C ASN A 57 1.02 3.62 -16.02
N GLU A 58 0.39 3.63 -14.85
CA GLU A 58 -0.92 2.97 -14.68
C GLU A 58 -2.09 3.94 -14.88
N ASP A 59 -3.18 3.42 -15.44
CA ASP A 59 -4.45 4.12 -15.45
C ASP A 59 -5.13 3.97 -14.07
N TRP A 60 -4.93 4.97 -13.22
CA TRP A 60 -5.49 5.06 -11.86
C TRP A 60 -6.98 5.42 -11.83
N SER A 61 -7.55 5.77 -12.99
CA SER A 61 -8.96 6.10 -13.15
C SER A 61 -9.78 4.91 -13.65
N ASN A 62 -9.15 3.89 -14.24
CA ASN A 62 -9.81 2.67 -14.65
C ASN A 62 -10.12 1.75 -13.45
N LEU A 63 -11.42 1.50 -13.24
CA LEU A 63 -11.93 0.63 -12.18
C LEU A 63 -11.51 -0.84 -12.36
N GLU A 64 -11.33 -1.32 -13.59
CA GLU A 64 -10.89 -2.69 -13.88
C GLU A 64 -9.45 -2.93 -13.40
N ASN A 65 -8.64 -1.87 -13.37
CA ASN A 65 -7.26 -1.92 -12.89
C ASN A 65 -7.17 -1.83 -11.36
N ARG A 66 -8.27 -1.55 -10.65
CA ARG A 66 -8.22 -1.27 -9.20
C ARG A 66 -7.70 -2.43 -8.38
N ASP A 67 -8.11 -3.66 -8.69
CA ASP A 67 -7.62 -4.85 -7.98
C ASP A 67 -6.15 -5.14 -8.28
N MET A 68 -5.70 -4.91 -9.52
CA MET A 68 -4.30 -5.00 -9.90
C MET A 68 -3.46 -3.97 -9.12
N LEU A 69 -3.92 -2.72 -9.07
CA LEU A 69 -3.27 -1.64 -8.32
C LEU A 69 -3.19 -1.94 -6.83
N LEU A 70 -4.28 -2.44 -6.23
CA LEU A 70 -4.30 -2.86 -4.82
C LEU A 70 -3.24 -3.93 -4.54
N ARG A 71 -3.13 -4.97 -5.38
CA ARG A 71 -2.10 -6.01 -5.23
C ARG A 71 -0.68 -5.46 -5.38
N LYS A 72 -0.45 -4.49 -6.27
CA LYS A 72 0.85 -3.82 -6.42
C LYS A 72 1.20 -3.01 -5.17
N ILE A 73 0.24 -2.28 -4.64
CA ILE A 73 0.39 -1.48 -3.41
C ILE A 73 0.65 -2.39 -2.20
N GLU A 74 -0.09 -3.50 -2.06
CA GLU A 74 0.12 -4.49 -1.01
C GLU A 74 1.55 -5.04 -1.03
N LYS A 75 2.00 -5.51 -2.19
CA LYS A 75 3.40 -5.98 -2.36
C LYS A 75 4.41 -4.91 -1.98
N PHE A 76 4.18 -3.66 -2.39
CA PHE A 76 5.05 -2.54 -2.03
C PHE A 76 5.09 -2.31 -0.52
N ILE A 77 3.94 -2.25 0.15
CA ILE A 77 3.85 -2.01 1.60
C ILE A 77 4.56 -3.12 2.37
N VAL A 78 4.29 -4.39 2.04
CA VAL A 78 4.91 -5.56 2.66
C VAL A 78 6.44 -5.50 2.53
N LYS A 79 6.93 -5.23 1.31
CA LYS A 79 8.36 -5.07 1.04
C LYS A 79 8.99 -3.95 1.87
N GLN A 80 8.36 -2.77 1.91
CA GLN A 80 8.93 -1.59 2.58
C GLN A 80 8.89 -1.65 4.10
N LEU A 81 7.83 -2.23 4.67
CA LEU A 81 7.63 -2.28 6.12
C LEU A 81 8.32 -3.47 6.77
N PHE A 82 8.47 -4.59 6.07
CA PHE A 82 8.96 -5.84 6.68
C PHE A 82 10.31 -6.32 6.17
N LYS A 83 10.90 -5.64 5.16
CA LYS A 83 12.17 -6.04 4.52
C LYS A 83 12.19 -7.54 4.14
N LEU A 84 11.08 -8.01 3.57
CA LEU A 84 10.99 -9.32 2.92
C LEU A 84 11.62 -9.27 1.53
#